data_AF-A0A1Y1UH90-F1
#
_entry.id   AF-A0A1Y1UH90-F1
#
_cell.length_a   1.000
_cell.length_b   1.000
_cell.length_c   1.000
_cell.angle_alpha   90.00
_cell.angle_beta   90.00
_cell.angle_gamma   90.00
#
_symmetry.space_group_name_H-M   'P 1'
#
loop_
_entity.id
_entity.type
_entity.pdbx_description
1 polymer ?
#
loop_
_entity_poly.entity_id
_entity_poly.type
_entity_poly.pdbx_seq_one_letter_code
_entity_poly.pdbx_strand_id
1 'polypeptide(L)' 'MVANPASVYCIEIGGTLEIRKDGEGNEVGYCKLPDGSEVEEWELFRTAHAEESKSAEDRSSQAGQMGTGGSDDQKVLGSK' A
#
# COMPACT_ATOMS: atom_id res chain seq x y z
N MET A 1 0.76 18.42 25.32
CA MET A 1 -0.01 17.21 24.99
C MET A 1 0.57 16.65 23.71
N VAL A 2 0.95 15.38 23.69
CA VAL A 2 1.37 14.71 22.45
C VAL A 2 0.07 14.28 21.76
N ALA A 3 -0.24 14.87 20.62
CA ALA A 3 -1.33 14.39 19.79
C ALA A 3 -0.93 13.03 19.20
N ASN A 4 -1.88 12.11 19.06
CA ASN A 4 -1.61 10.85 18.38
C ASN A 4 -1.23 11.16 16.91
N PRO A 5 -0.03 10.80 16.45
CA PRO A 5 0.41 11.12 15.09
C PRO A 5 -0.49 10.51 14.02
N ALA A 6 -1.06 9.32 14.26
CA ALA A 6 -2.01 8.71 13.35
C ALA A 6 -3.31 9.52 13.23
N SER A 7 -3.79 10.06 14.36
CA SER A 7 -4.97 10.92 14.40
C SER A 7 -4.73 12.24 13.66
N VAL A 8 -3.54 12.83 13.83
CA VAL A 8 -3.13 14.05 13.12
C VAL A 8 -3.09 13.80 11.62
N TYR A 9 -2.43 12.72 11.20
CA TYR A 9 -2.33 12.35 9.78
C TYR A 9 -3.71 12.14 9.14
N CYS A 10 -4.62 11.45 9.83
CA CYS A 10 -6.00 11.28 9.36
C CYS A 10 -6.68 12.61 9.02
N ILE A 11 -6.55 13.61 9.89
CA ILE A 11 -7.14 14.94 9.71
C ILE A 11 -6.41 15.71 8.60
N GLU A 12 -5.08 15.60 8.52
CA GLU A 12 -4.25 16.28 7.51
C GLU A 12 -4.60 15.85 6.08
N ILE A 13 -4.94 14.58 5.86
CA ILE A 13 -5.38 14.09 4.54
C ILE A 13 -6.87 14.35 4.25
N GLY A 14 -7.55 15.15 5.08
CA GLY A 14 -8.96 15.49 4.92
C GLY A 14 -9.92 14.39 5.40
N GLY A 15 -9.42 13.43 6.19
CA GLY A 15 -10.24 12.43 6.85
C GLY A 15 -10.89 12.93 8.13
N THR A 16 -11.82 12.13 8.65
CA THR A 16 -12.48 12.36 9.96
C THR A 16 -12.12 11.24 10.91
N LEU A 17 -11.63 11.59 12.11
CA LEU A 17 -11.29 10.65 13.15
C LEU A 17 -12.54 10.18 13.91
N GLU A 18 -12.70 8.87 14.08
CA GLU A 18 -13.70 8.25 14.94
C GLU A 18 -13.04 7.31 15.95
N ILE A 19 -13.32 7.51 17.24
CA ILE A 19 -12.89 6.60 18.29
C ILE A 19 -14.02 5.62 18.59
N ARG A 20 -13.71 4.32 18.52
CA ARG A 20 -14.66 3.24 18.82
C ARG A 20 -14.12 2.37 19.93
N LYS A 21 -15.03 1.72 20.65
CA LYS A 21 -14.67 0.69 21.63
C LYS A 21 -14.80 -0.68 20.98
N ASP A 22 -13.80 -1.52 21.11
CA ASP A 22 -13.88 -2.92 20.68
C ASP A 22 -14.65 -3.79 21.69
N GLY A 23 -14.80 -5.08 21.41
CA GLY A 23 -15.54 -6.02 22.27
C GLY A 23 -14.96 -6.18 23.68
N GLU A 24 -13.68 -5.86 23.87
CA GLU A 24 -12.98 -5.85 25.16
C GLU A 24 -12.99 -4.45 25.82
N GLY A 25 -13.51 -3.43 25.12
CA GLY A 25 -13.67 -2.07 25.64
C GLY A 25 -12.47 -1.14 25.41
N ASN A 26 -11.45 -1.58 24.68
CA ASN A 26 -10.31 -0.73 24.31
C ASN A 26 -10.73 0.28 23.25
N GLU A 27 -10.09 1.45 23.26
CA GLU A 27 -10.34 2.50 22.28
C GLU A 27 -9.49 2.28 21.03
N VAL A 28 -10.15 2.21 19.87
CA VAL A 28 -9.56 2.05 18.55
C VAL A 28 -9.93 3.25 17.70
N GLY A 29 -8.93 3.89 17.10
CA GLY A 29 -9.12 5.01 16.19
C GLY A 29 -9.31 4.55 14.75
N TYR A 30 -10.38 5.03 14.12
CA TYR A 30 -10.66 4.83 12.71
C TYR A 30 -10.61 6.18 11.97
N CYS A 31 -10.05 6.17 10.78
CA CYS A 31 -10.05 7.30 9.87
C CYS A 31 -11.07 7.08 8.76
N LYS A 32 -12.09 7.95 8.69
CA LYS A 32 -13.02 8.03 7.56
C LYS A 32 -12.45 8.95 6.50
N LEU A 33 -12.07 8.37 5.37
CA LEU A 33 -11.49 9.07 4.24
C LEU A 33 -12.57 9.84 3.46
N PRO A 34 -12.21 10.90 2.71
CA PRO A 34 -13.16 11.68 1.90
C PRO A 34 -13.81 10.86 0.77
N ASP A 35 -13.18 9.75 0.37
CA ASP A 35 -13.73 8.76 -0.57
C ASP A 35 -14.85 7.90 0.05
N GLY A 36 -15.10 8.03 1.36
CA GLY A 36 -16.06 7.24 2.12
C GLY A 36 -15.51 5.92 2.66
N SER A 37 -14.30 5.55 2.26
CA SER A 37 -13.57 4.41 2.81
C SER A 37 -13.16 4.66 4.27
N GLU A 38 -13.11 3.59 5.08
CA GLU A 38 -12.70 3.65 6.48
C GLU A 38 -11.55 2.68 6.74
N VAL A 39 -10.54 3.15 7.48
CA VAL A 39 -9.33 2.40 7.80
C VAL A 39 -8.87 2.72 9.22
N GLU A 40 -8.25 1.77 9.92
CA GLU A 40 -7.67 2.02 11.24
C GLU A 40 -6.57 3.09 11.15
N GLU A 41 -6.55 4.06 12.07
CA GLU A 41 -5.64 5.21 11.96
C GLU A 41 -4.17 4.81 11.93
N TRP A 42 -3.75 3.80 12.70
CA TRP A 42 -2.35 3.39 12.72
C TRP A 42 -1.97 2.52 11.53
N GLU A 43 -2.91 1.75 10.99
CA GLU A 43 -2.70 1.04 9.72
C GLU A 43 -2.48 2.03 8.57
N LEU A 44 -3.33 3.05 8.49
CA LEU A 44 -3.20 4.14 7.52
C LEU A 44 -1.85 4.86 7.66
N PHE A 45 -1.51 5.28 8.88
CA PHE A 45 -0.25 5.97 9.17
C PHE A 45 0.97 5.13 8.80
N ARG A 46 1.02 3.85 9.24
CA ARG A 46 2.14 2.96 8.91
C ARG A 46 2.24 2.69 7.42
N THR A 47 1.11 2.55 6.71
CA THR A 47 1.12 2.31 5.26
C THR A 47 1.68 3.54 4.53
N ALA A 48 1.18 4.74 4.85
CA ALA A 48 1.66 5.98 4.25
C ALA A 48 3.16 6.21 4.45
N HIS A 49 3.68 5.90 5.63
CA HIS A 49 5.10 6.07 5.97
C HIS A 49 5.99 4.86 5.63
N ALA A 50 5.41 3.69 5.34
CA ALA A 50 6.14 2.54 4.80
C ALA A 50 6.41 2.72 3.29
N GLU A 51 5.49 3.35 2.55
CA GLU A 51 5.68 3.68 1.14
C GLU A 51 6.77 4.76 0.91
N GLU A 52 7.10 5.53 1.95
CA GLU A 52 8.24 6.46 1.97
C GLU A 52 9.59 5.73 1.82
N SER A 53 9.62 4.40 2.08
CA SER A 53 10.76 3.52 1.81
C SER A 53 10.67 2.76 0.47
N LYS A 54 9.60 2.93 -0.33
CA LYS A 54 9.35 2.14 -1.56
C LYS A 54 9.12 2.94 -2.84
N SER A 55 9.21 4.27 -2.82
CA SER A 55 9.18 5.06 -4.08
C SER A 55 10.51 5.02 -4.87
N ALA A 56 11.52 4.28 -4.40
CA ALA A 56 12.78 4.10 -5.10
C ALA A 56 12.91 2.80 -5.91
N GLU A 57 11.98 1.82 -5.79
CA GLU A 57 12.08 0.57 -6.55
C GLU A 57 10.80 0.32 -7.38
N ASP A 58 10.86 0.88 -8.59
CA ASP A 58 10.39 0.27 -9.83
C ASP A 58 9.01 0.68 -10.42
N ARG A 59 9.14 1.56 -11.41
CA ARG A 59 8.19 1.93 -12.46
C ARG A 59 8.03 0.85 -13.55
N SER A 60 8.24 -0.45 -13.29
CA SER A 60 8.13 -1.50 -14.31
C SER A 60 7.28 -2.65 -13.79
N SER A 61 5.97 -2.63 -14.08
CA SER A 61 5.53 -3.53 -15.15
C SER A 61 4.36 -2.92 -15.91
N GLN A 62 4.73 -2.40 -17.05
CA GLN A 62 3.91 -1.97 -18.16
C GLN A 62 2.83 -3.00 -18.55
N ALA A 63 1.65 -2.44 -18.83
CA ALA A 63 0.61 -2.88 -19.74
C ALA A 63 0.89 -4.11 -20.65
N GLY A 64 -0.11 -4.97 -20.76
CA GLY A 64 -0.62 -5.44 -22.07
C GLY A 64 0.19 -6.49 -22.85
N GLN A 65 -0.46 -7.65 -23.05
CA GLN A 65 -0.63 -8.36 -24.33
C GLN A 65 0.57 -8.50 -25.30
N MET A 66 1.13 -9.71 -25.40
CA MET A 66 1.41 -10.48 -26.65
C MET A 66 2.08 -11.79 -26.22
N GLY A 67 1.75 -12.99 -26.68
CA GLY A 67 1.38 -13.41 -28.02
C GLY A 67 2.38 -14.49 -28.46
N THR A 68 2.00 -15.76 -28.32
CA THR A 68 2.42 -16.98 -29.04
C THR A 68 3.75 -17.00 -29.83
N GLY A 69 4.56 -18.06 -29.62
CA GLY A 69 5.16 -18.79 -30.76
C GLY A 69 6.65 -19.15 -30.65
N GLY A 70 6.95 -20.46 -30.66
CA GLY A 70 7.77 -21.04 -31.72
C GLY A 70 9.25 -21.40 -31.45
N SER A 71 9.47 -22.72 -31.40
CA SER A 71 10.62 -23.49 -31.94
C SER A 71 11.98 -23.46 -31.23
N ASP A 72 12.23 -24.53 -30.48
CA ASP A 72 13.54 -25.15 -30.30
C ASP A 72 14.28 -25.32 -31.65
N ASP A 73 15.25 -24.46 -31.93
CA ASP A 73 16.45 -24.81 -32.71
C ASP A 73 17.58 -23.84 -32.36
N GLN A 74 18.45 -24.24 -31.43
CA GLN A 74 19.81 -23.74 -31.39
C GLN A 74 20.76 -24.92 -31.23
N LYS A 75 20.89 -25.65 -32.32
CA LYS A 75 22.03 -26.50 -32.61
C LYS A 75 23.28 -25.61 -32.74
N VAL A 76 24.10 -25.49 -31.69
CA VAL A 76 25.51 -25.10 -31.86
C VAL A 76 26.36 -25.53 -30.68
N LEU A 77 26.95 -26.73 -30.77
CA LEU A 77 28.29 -26.98 -30.23
C LEU A 77 28.96 -28.03 -31.13
N GLY A 78 29.89 -27.55 -31.94
CA GLY A 78 30.82 -28.37 -32.70
C GLY A 78 32.21 -28.40 -32.05
N SER A 79 33.00 -29.37 -32.49
CA SER A 79 34.46 -29.31 -32.65
C SER A 79 35.34 -29.50 -31.39
N LYS A 80 35.66 -30.75 -31.04
CA LYS A 80 36.86 -31.47 -31.53
C LYS A 80 36.84 -32.93 -31.08
#